data_AF-A0A974P266-F1
#
_entry.id   AF-A0A974P266-F1
#
_cell.length_a   1.000
_cell.length_b   1.000
_cell.length_c   1.000
_cell.angle_alpha   90.00
_cell.angle_beta   90.00
_cell.angle_gamma   90.00
#
_symmetry.space_group_name_H-M   'P 1'
#
loop_
_entity.id
_entity.type
_entity.pdbx_description
1 polymer ?
#
loop_
_entity_poly.entity_id
_entity_poly.type
_entity_poly.pdbx_seq_one_letter_code
_entity_poly.pdbx_strand_id
1 'polypeptide(L)'
;MKAAFARRIDGLDWMAPQTKVRAKVKLANLRVEVGYPETWRDYSALTVVRGDAFGNSQRAAEFEYARNLADLGKPVDRAQWWLTLTPQTVNAFNAGSLNKLAFPAGFLAAPWFDPAADPAVNYGPSAQ
;
A
#
# COMPACT_ATOMS: atom_id res chain seq x y z
N MET A 1 9.14 -5.62 13.52
CA MET A 1 8.32 -6.64 12.82
C MET A 1 9.12 -7.59 11.92
N LYS A 2 9.77 -7.15 10.82
CA LYS A 2 10.45 -8.07 9.88
C LYS A 2 11.45 -9.05 10.53
N ALA A 3 12.31 -8.56 11.44
CA ALA A 3 13.25 -9.42 12.15
C ALA A 3 12.58 -10.48 13.05
N ALA A 4 11.47 -10.13 13.71
CA ALA A 4 10.70 -11.07 14.51
C ALA A 4 10.04 -12.15 13.64
N PHE A 5 9.52 -11.77 12.47
CA PHE A 5 8.94 -12.71 11.51
C PHE A 5 9.98 -13.66 10.93
N ALA A 6 11.20 -13.17 10.65
CA ALA A 6 12.32 -14.01 10.22
C ALA A 6 12.66 -15.09 11.26
N ARG A 7 12.80 -14.70 12.53
CA ARG A 7 13.03 -15.66 13.64
C ARG A 7 11.89 -16.66 13.77
N ARG A 8 10.64 -16.20 13.62
CA ARG A 8 9.47 -17.09 13.66
C ARG A 8 9.53 -18.14 12.55
N ILE A 9 9.90 -17.76 11.33
CA ILE A 9 10.06 -18.70 10.19
C ILE A 9 11.08 -19.81 10.52
N ASP A 10 12.19 -19.46 11.17
CA ASP A 10 13.21 -20.44 11.56
C ASP A 10 12.64 -21.50 12.53
N GLY A 11 11.78 -21.09 13.46
CA GLY A 11 11.11 -21.96 14.43
C GLY A 11 9.87 -22.73 13.96
N LEU A 12 9.50 -22.71 12.67
CA LEU A 12 8.32 -23.43 12.17
C LEU A 12 8.65 -24.89 11.84
N ASP A 13 8.28 -25.84 12.70
CA ASP A 13 8.62 -27.27 12.50
C ASP A 13 7.88 -27.94 11.34
N TRP A 14 6.72 -27.40 10.95
CA TRP A 14 5.92 -27.91 9.84
C TRP A 14 6.47 -27.53 8.45
N MET A 15 7.44 -26.60 8.38
CA MET A 15 8.01 -26.13 7.11
C MET A 15 9.30 -26.86 6.77
N ALA A 16 9.37 -27.42 5.55
CA ALA A 16 10.62 -27.97 5.02
C ALA A 16 11.73 -26.91 4.97
N PRO A 17 13.02 -27.28 5.16
CA PRO A 17 14.14 -26.34 5.16
C PRO A 17 14.21 -25.47 3.90
N GLN A 18 14.02 -26.05 2.70
CA GLN A 18 14.04 -25.27 1.45
C GLN A 18 12.92 -24.23 1.38
N THR A 19 11.75 -24.51 1.96
CA THR A 19 10.62 -23.59 1.97
C THR A 19 10.90 -22.41 2.91
N LYS A 20 11.55 -22.66 4.06
CA LYS A 20 11.99 -21.59 4.98
C LYS A 20 12.95 -20.60 4.29
N VAL A 21 13.88 -21.11 3.48
CA VAL A 21 14.79 -20.25 2.68
C VAL A 21 14.00 -19.35 1.73
N ARG A 22 13.05 -19.90 0.97
CA ARG A 22 12.22 -19.12 0.03
C ARG A 22 11.33 -18.11 0.75
N ALA A 23 10.76 -18.46 1.90
CA ALA A 23 9.98 -17.54 2.73
C ALA A 23 10.82 -16.35 3.22
N LYS A 24 12.06 -16.60 3.64
CA LYS A 24 13.01 -15.53 4.04
C LYS A 24 13.42 -14.65 2.86
N VAL A 25 13.58 -15.20 1.67
CA VAL A 25 13.81 -14.40 0.44
C VAL A 25 12.63 -13.47 0.16
N LYS A 26 11.38 -13.96 0.28
CA LYS A 26 10.19 -13.10 0.15
C LYS A 26 10.18 -11.99 1.19
N LEU A 27 10.44 -12.31 2.45
CA LEU A 27 10.48 -11.34 3.55
C LEU A 27 11.57 -10.27 3.37
N ALA A 28 12.75 -10.67 2.89
CA ALA A 28 13.85 -9.76 2.61
C ALA A 28 13.52 -8.76 1.49
N ASN A 29 12.77 -9.20 0.48
CA ASN A 29 12.34 -8.37 -0.65
C ASN A 29 11.01 -7.62 -0.40
N LEU A 30 10.45 -7.67 0.81
CA LEU A 30 9.19 -7.02 1.12
C LEU A 30 9.35 -5.49 1.13
N ARG A 31 8.60 -4.80 0.28
CA ARG A 31 8.53 -3.33 0.27
C ARG A 31 7.50 -2.84 1.28
N VAL A 32 7.80 -1.76 1.98
CA VAL A 32 6.88 -1.13 2.94
C VAL A 32 6.77 0.34 2.58
N GLU A 33 5.57 0.80 2.29
CA GLU A 33 5.23 2.19 2.01
C GLU A 33 4.42 2.74 3.19
N VAL A 34 4.74 3.96 3.62
CA VAL A 34 4.19 4.56 4.85
C VAL A 34 3.77 5.99 4.57
N GLY A 35 2.57 6.37 4.99
CA GLY A 35 2.05 7.73 4.89
C GLY A 35 1.46 8.06 3.51
N TYR A 36 2.31 8.34 2.53
CA TYR A 36 1.93 8.94 1.25
C TYR A 36 2.91 8.59 0.11
N PRO A 37 2.50 8.75 -1.17
CA PRO A 37 3.38 8.50 -2.30
C PRO A 37 4.46 9.57 -2.47
N GLU A 38 5.64 9.17 -2.96
CA GLU A 38 6.70 10.12 -3.33
C GLU A 38 6.36 10.94 -4.58
N THR A 39 5.59 10.34 -5.51
CA THR A 39 5.14 10.99 -6.75
C THR A 39 3.62 11.05 -6.80
N TRP A 40 3.09 12.23 -7.08
CA TRP A 40 1.65 12.46 -7.16
C TRP A 40 1.14 12.30 -8.57
N ARG A 41 -0.14 11.94 -8.68
CA ARG A 41 -0.82 11.84 -9.97
C ARG A 41 -0.99 13.23 -10.56
N ASP A 42 -0.61 13.37 -11.83
CA ASP A 42 -0.94 14.55 -12.62
C ASP A 42 -2.39 14.46 -13.10
N TYR A 43 -3.16 15.52 -12.86
CA TYR A 43 -4.55 15.68 -13.27
C TYR A 43 -4.74 16.81 -14.29
N SER A 44 -3.65 17.31 -14.88
CA SER A 44 -3.67 18.43 -15.83
C SER A 44 -4.59 18.20 -17.04
N ALA A 45 -4.79 16.94 -17.45
CA ALA A 45 -5.71 16.56 -18.52
C ALA A 45 -7.19 16.40 -18.09
N LEU A 46 -7.50 16.43 -16.79
CA LEU A 46 -8.88 16.30 -16.29
C LEU A 46 -9.56 17.67 -16.21
N THR A 47 -10.62 17.84 -17.00
CA THR A 47 -11.43 19.07 -16.95
C THR A 47 -12.60 18.93 -15.97
N VAL A 48 -12.70 19.86 -15.03
CA VAL A 48 -13.80 19.96 -14.05
C VAL A 48 -14.59 21.24 -14.29
N VAL A 49 -15.90 21.10 -14.51
CA VAL A 49 -16.84 22.20 -14.78
C VAL A 49 -17.78 22.38 -13.59
N ARG A 50 -17.84 23.59 -13.04
CA ARG A 50 -18.74 23.92 -11.93
C ARG A 50 -20.20 23.80 -12.38
N GLY A 51 -21.03 23.11 -11.59
CA GLY A 51 -22.46 22.91 -11.88
C GLY A 51 -22.77 21.71 -12.78
N ASP A 52 -21.77 21.04 -13.34
CA ASP A 52 -21.93 19.85 -14.19
C ASP A 52 -21.40 18.59 -13.49
N ALA A 53 -22.07 18.17 -12.42
CA ALA A 53 -21.65 17.02 -11.63
C ALA A 53 -21.62 15.72 -12.45
N PHE A 54 -22.62 15.52 -13.32
CA PHE A 54 -22.70 14.33 -14.17
C PHE A 54 -21.58 14.30 -15.21
N GLY A 55 -21.39 15.39 -15.97
CA GLY A 55 -20.30 15.44 -16.94
C GLY A 55 -18.92 15.38 -16.30
N ASN A 56 -18.74 15.91 -15.08
CA ASN A 56 -17.49 15.72 -14.31
C ASN A 56 -17.24 14.25 -13.99
N SER A 57 -18.27 13.50 -13.61
CA SER A 57 -18.17 12.06 -13.35
C SER A 57 -17.74 11.30 -14.61
N GLN A 58 -18.35 11.62 -15.76
CA GLN A 58 -17.98 11.02 -17.05
C GLN A 58 -16.54 11.35 -17.44
N ARG A 59 -16.13 12.62 -17.38
CA ARG A 59 -14.76 13.05 -17.69
C ARG A 59 -13.72 12.41 -16.77
N ALA A 60 -14.04 12.25 -15.49
CA ALA A 60 -13.17 11.55 -14.55
C ALA A 60 -13.02 10.06 -14.92
N ALA A 61 -14.11 9.38 -15.27
CA ALA A 61 -14.06 7.98 -15.71
C ALA A 61 -13.24 7.81 -17.00
N GLU A 62 -13.41 8.69 -17.97
CA GLU A 62 -12.64 8.70 -19.22
C GLU A 62 -11.15 8.95 -19.00
N PHE A 63 -10.81 9.92 -18.14
CA PHE A 63 -9.43 10.20 -17.74
C PHE A 63 -8.77 8.96 -17.11
N GLU A 64 -9.45 8.32 -16.19
CA GLU A 64 -8.98 7.10 -15.50
C GLU A 64 -8.80 5.94 -16.48
N TYR A 65 -9.73 5.77 -17.42
CA TYR A 65 -9.65 4.76 -18.47
C TYR A 65 -8.46 4.98 -19.39
N ALA A 66 -8.28 6.21 -19.91
CA ALA A 66 -7.17 6.56 -20.78
C ALA A 66 -5.82 6.33 -20.10
N ARG A 67 -5.71 6.64 -18.80
CA ARG A 67 -4.48 6.36 -18.03
C ARG A 67 -4.21 4.86 -17.94
N ASN A 68 -5.21 4.05 -17.58
CA ASN A 68 -5.03 2.60 -17.47
C ASN A 68 -4.62 1.97 -18.81
N LEU A 69 -5.15 2.49 -19.92
CA LEU A 69 -4.69 2.08 -21.26
C LEU A 69 -3.24 2.49 -21.53
N ALA A 70 -2.81 3.66 -21.05
CA ALA A 70 -1.45 4.15 -21.25
C ALA A 70 -0.39 3.30 -20.53
N ASP A 71 -0.78 2.46 -19.55
CA ASP A 71 0.11 1.53 -18.86
C ASP A 71 0.34 0.23 -19.67
N LEU A 72 -0.46 -0.03 -20.71
CA LEU A 72 -0.31 -1.23 -21.54
C LEU A 72 1.04 -1.22 -22.29
N GLY A 73 1.74 -2.35 -22.24
CA GLY A 73 3.04 -2.51 -22.89
C GLY A 73 4.22 -1.83 -22.16
N LYS A 74 3.97 -1.18 -21.01
CA LYS A 74 5.02 -0.57 -20.19
C LYS A 74 5.45 -1.48 -19.04
N PRO A 75 6.68 -1.33 -18.52
CA PRO A 75 7.08 -1.97 -17.28
C PRO A 75 6.17 -1.57 -16.12
N VAL A 76 5.94 -2.51 -15.20
CA VAL A 76 5.17 -2.25 -13.97
C VAL A 76 5.88 -1.20 -13.13
N ASP A 77 5.20 -0.09 -12.86
CA ASP A 77 5.64 0.88 -11.88
C ASP A 77 5.43 0.33 -10.46
N ARG A 78 6.54 0.04 -9.77
CA ARG A 78 6.52 -0.51 -8.42
C ARG A 78 6.39 0.55 -7.33
N ALA A 79 6.60 1.82 -7.66
CA ALA A 79 6.44 2.96 -6.74
C ALA A 79 5.00 3.50 -6.76
N GLN A 80 4.19 3.12 -7.76
CA GLN A 80 2.81 3.55 -7.86
C GLN A 80 1.98 3.09 -6.64
N TRP A 81 1.28 4.05 -6.05
CA TRP A 81 0.19 3.79 -5.11
C TRP A 81 -1.10 3.63 -5.91
N TRP A 82 -1.90 2.62 -5.57
CA TRP A 82 -3.18 2.42 -6.24
C TRP A 82 -4.14 3.58 -5.97
N LEU A 83 -5.06 3.83 -6.90
CA LEU A 83 -6.08 4.87 -6.77
C LEU A 83 -6.86 4.81 -5.44
N THR A 84 -7.14 3.59 -4.96
CA THR A 84 -7.88 3.34 -3.73
C THR A 84 -7.01 3.43 -2.47
N LEU A 85 -5.69 3.57 -2.65
CA LEU A 85 -4.66 3.73 -1.64
C LEU A 85 -4.33 5.22 -1.52
N THR A 86 -5.29 6.02 -1.08
CA THR A 86 -5.03 7.45 -0.83
C THR A 86 -4.47 7.65 0.58
N PRO A 87 -3.63 8.68 0.83
CA PRO A 87 -3.06 8.91 2.16
C PRO A 87 -4.11 9.05 3.26
N GLN A 88 -5.28 9.61 2.96
CA GLN A 88 -6.39 9.77 3.88
C GLN A 88 -7.17 8.47 4.19
N THR A 89 -6.90 7.38 3.49
CA THR A 89 -7.61 6.11 3.68
C THR A 89 -7.26 5.50 5.04
N VAL A 90 -8.26 5.23 5.88
CA VAL A 90 -8.08 4.52 7.16
C VAL A 90 -8.12 3.00 6.93
N ASN A 91 -7.04 2.44 6.38
CA ASN A 91 -6.88 1.00 6.13
C ASN A 91 -5.39 0.65 5.95
N ALA A 92 -5.04 -0.63 5.84
CA ALA A 92 -3.74 -1.10 5.42
C ALA A 92 -3.88 -2.12 4.29
N PHE A 93 -2.89 -2.19 3.39
CA PHE A 93 -3.01 -3.01 2.17
C PHE A 93 -1.80 -3.91 1.95
N ASN A 94 -2.06 -5.12 1.44
CA ASN A 94 -1.06 -6.08 1.00
C ASN A 94 -1.18 -6.35 -0.51
N ALA A 95 -0.17 -5.92 -1.24
CA ALA A 95 -0.02 -6.17 -2.66
C ALA A 95 0.83 -7.42 -2.91
N GLY A 96 0.19 -8.59 -2.91
CA GLY A 96 0.89 -9.88 -3.02
C GLY A 96 1.78 -10.01 -4.27
N SER A 97 1.31 -9.53 -5.42
CA SER A 97 2.04 -9.55 -6.69
C SER A 97 3.27 -8.64 -6.71
N LEU A 98 3.23 -7.54 -5.93
CA LEU A 98 4.34 -6.60 -5.80
C LEU A 98 5.23 -6.88 -4.58
N ASN A 99 4.84 -7.85 -3.73
CA ASN A 99 5.44 -8.11 -2.43
C ASN A 99 5.59 -6.81 -1.60
N LYS A 100 4.47 -6.07 -1.49
CA LYS A 100 4.44 -4.72 -0.92
C LYS A 100 3.34 -4.59 0.12
N LEU A 101 3.65 -3.93 1.24
CA LEU A 101 2.70 -3.48 2.25
C LEU A 101 2.60 -1.95 2.20
N ALA A 102 1.41 -1.40 2.33
CA ALA A 102 1.17 0.04 2.37
C ALA A 102 0.34 0.42 3.60
N PHE A 103 0.81 1.44 4.33
CA PHE A 103 0.18 2.01 5.52
C PHE A 103 -0.07 3.50 5.28
N PRO A 104 -1.21 3.90 4.70
CA PRO A 104 -1.59 5.29 4.50
C PRO A 104 -1.59 6.11 5.79
N ALA A 105 -1.38 7.42 5.68
CA ALA A 105 -1.34 8.34 6.81
C ALA A 105 -2.60 8.31 7.69
N GLY A 106 -3.78 8.11 7.09
CA GLY A 106 -5.05 8.02 7.79
C GLY A 106 -5.17 6.81 8.73
N PHE A 107 -4.38 5.75 8.47
CA PHE A 107 -4.28 4.60 9.39
C PHE A 107 -3.32 4.86 10.56
N LEU A 108 -2.38 5.80 10.41
CA LEU A 108 -1.34 6.13 11.40
C LEU A 108 -1.85 7.15 12.44
N ALA A 109 -3.04 6.89 12.96
CA ALA A 109 -3.69 7.71 13.98
C ALA A 109 -4.23 6.83 15.12
N ALA A 110 -4.57 7.45 16.25
CA ALA A 110 -5.21 6.74 17.34
C ALA A 110 -6.56 6.10 16.90
N PRO A 111 -6.91 4.91 17.42
CA PRO A 111 -6.19 4.11 18.41
C PRO A 111 -5.08 3.20 17.85
N TRP A 112 -4.77 3.25 16.55
CA TRP A 112 -3.81 2.33 15.93
C TRP A 112 -2.35 2.72 16.16
N PHE A 113 -2.06 4.02 16.10
CA PHE A 113 -0.73 4.57 16.34
C PHE A 113 -0.82 5.94 17.03
N ASP A 114 -0.15 6.06 18.17
CA ASP A 114 0.08 7.31 18.89
C ASP A 114 1.56 7.39 19.32
N PRO A 115 2.35 8.32 18.76
CA PRO A 115 3.77 8.45 19.09
C PRO A 115 4.01 8.90 20.55
N ALA A 116 3.00 9.44 21.23
CA ALA A 116 3.08 9.87 22.63
C ALA A 116 2.62 8.79 23.64
N ALA A 117 2.01 7.70 23.17
CA ALA A 117 1.53 6.62 24.02
C ALA A 117 2.64 5.62 24.39
N ASP A 118 2.38 4.80 25.41
CA ASP A 118 3.23 3.65 25.74
C ASP A 118 3.38 2.76 24.49
N PRO A 119 4.60 2.30 24.13
CA PRO A 119 4.81 1.47 22.94
C PRO A 119 3.89 0.24 22.86
N ALA A 120 3.48 -0.35 23.99
CA ALA A 120 2.55 -1.47 24.04
C ALA A 120 1.20 -1.15 23.37
N VAL A 121 0.73 0.10 23.50
CA VAL A 121 -0.50 0.60 22.86
C VAL A 121 -0.36 0.61 21.33
N ASN A 122 0.84 0.81 20.79
CA ASN A 122 1.07 0.80 19.35
C ASN A 122 1.29 -0.60 18.79
N TYR A 123 1.89 -1.51 19.57
CA TYR A 123 2.17 -2.87 19.10
C TYR A 123 0.93 -3.78 19.07
N GLY A 124 -0.09 -3.56 19.90
CA GLY A 124 -1.30 -4.40 19.91
C GLY A 124 -2.22 -4.18 18.71
N PRO A 125 -2.75 -2.95 18.51
CA PRO A 125 -3.66 -2.59 17.41
C PRO A 125 -3.02 -2.62 16.02
N SER A 126 -1.73 -2.24 15.89
CA SER A 126 -1.03 -2.25 14.59
C SER A 126 -0.47 -3.63 14.19
N ALA A 127 -0.67 -4.68 15.01
CA ALA A 127 -0.20 -6.03 14.73
C ALA A 127 -1.30 -7.02 14.34
N GLN A 128 -2.56 -6.58 14.24
CA GLN A 128 -3.68 -7.38 13.75
C GLN A 128 -3.67 -7.51 12.22
#